data_AF-A0A7T8H024-F1
#
_entry.id   AF-A0A7T8H024-F1
#
_cell.length_a   1.000
_cell.length_b   1.000
_cell.length_c   1.000
_cell.angle_alpha   90.00
_cell.angle_beta   90.00
_cell.angle_gamma   90.00
#
_symmetry.space_group_name_H-M   'P 1'
#
loop_
_entity.id
_entity.type
_entity.pdbx_description
1 polymer ?
#
loop_
_entity_poly.entity_id
_entity_poly.type
_entity_poly.pdbx_seq_one_letter_code
_entity_poly.pdbx_strand_id
1 'polypeptide(L)'
;QRAVDLLHAQVDPKVIATQIKVSLSTVYNIRKAMEGMDPISRKPGTGGHNKKRSGEFLDLLQEDIKTDPTKSMRKMAAERNVAPITVNRA
;
A
#
# COMPACT_ATOMS: atom_id res chain seq x y z
N GLN A 1 16.77 7.17 -10.02
CA GLN A 1 17.23 7.45 -11.40
C GLN A 1 18.73 7.24 -11.59
N ARG A 2 19.61 8.07 -11.01
CA ARG A 2 21.08 8.00 -11.26
C ARG A 2 21.74 6.62 -11.14
N ALA A 3 21.35 5.80 -10.16
CA ALA A 3 21.91 4.45 -10.00
C ALA A 3 21.50 3.49 -11.12
N VAL A 4 20.28 3.64 -11.65
CA VAL A 4 19.73 2.83 -12.74
C VAL A 4 20.47 3.13 -14.05
N ASP A 5 20.70 4.41 -14.33
CA ASP A 5 21.40 4.86 -15.53
C ASP A 5 22.85 4.33 -15.55
N LEU A 6 23.55 4.37 -14.40
CA LEU A 6 24.91 3.82 -14.27
C LEU A 6 24.95 2.29 -14.37
N LEU A 7 23.93 1.59 -13.88
CA LEU A 7 23.80 0.15 -14.04
C LEU A 7 23.54 -0.25 -15.50
N HIS A 8 22.73 0.54 -16.23
CA HIS A 8 22.56 0.35 -17.69
C HIS A 8 23.86 0.61 -18.46
N ALA A 9 24.66 1.58 -18.02
CA ALA A 9 26.00 1.84 -18.56
C ALA A 9 27.07 0.80 -18.13
N GLN A 10 26.66 -0.29 -17.46
CA GLN A 10 27.52 -1.39 -17.03
C GLN A 10 28.68 -0.97 -16.10
N VAL A 11 28.50 0.11 -15.32
CA VAL A 11 29.48 0.52 -14.30
C VAL A 11 29.45 -0.47 -13.12
N ASP A 12 30.62 -0.76 -12.54
CA ASP A 12 30.73 -1.65 -11.37
C ASP A 12 29.86 -1.14 -10.21
N PRO A 13 28.96 -1.99 -9.65
CA PRO A 13 28.16 -1.66 -8.46
C PRO A 13 28.94 -1.08 -7.29
N LYS A 14 30.22 -1.46 -7.10
CA LYS A 14 31.09 -0.89 -6.06
C LYS A 14 31.37 0.58 -6.30
N VAL A 15 31.68 0.94 -7.54
CA VAL A 15 31.95 2.33 -7.94
C VAL A 15 30.69 3.17 -7.81
N ILE A 16 29.54 2.63 -8.24
CA ILE A 16 28.23 3.28 -8.09
C ILE A 16 27.91 3.57 -6.62
N ALA A 17 28.13 2.60 -5.74
CA ALA A 17 27.89 2.74 -4.31
C ALA A 17 28.70 3.90 -3.70
N THR A 18 29.99 3.99 -4.05
CA THR A 18 30.88 5.08 -3.61
C THR A 18 30.47 6.43 -4.20
N GLN A 19 30.16 6.49 -5.51
CA GLN A 19 29.85 7.73 -6.21
C GLN A 19 28.51 8.34 -5.79
N ILE A 20 27.49 7.51 -5.57
CA ILE A 20 26.15 7.95 -5.16
C ILE A 20 26.03 8.00 -3.62
N LYS A 21 27.02 7.49 -2.88
CA LYS A 21 27.05 7.38 -1.41
C LYS A 21 25.86 6.58 -0.87
N VAL A 22 25.65 5.40 -1.44
CA VAL A 22 24.57 4.48 -1.05
C VAL A 22 25.19 3.14 -0.66
N SER A 23 24.54 2.38 0.21
CA SER A 23 25.01 1.04 0.55
C SER A 23 25.07 0.14 -0.68
N LEU A 24 26.11 -0.70 -0.74
CA LEU A 24 26.31 -1.66 -1.83
C LEU A 24 25.09 -2.60 -1.99
N SER A 25 24.47 -3.00 -0.88
CA SER A 25 23.26 -3.82 -0.88
C SER A 25 22.09 -3.17 -1.62
N THR A 26 21.94 -1.84 -1.50
CA THR A 26 20.87 -1.12 -2.22
C THR A 26 21.11 -1.14 -3.73
N VAL A 27 22.36 -1.02 -4.18
CA VAL A 27 22.69 -1.09 -5.61
C VAL A 27 22.35 -2.47 -6.18
N TYR A 28 22.68 -3.55 -5.45
CA TYR A 28 22.28 -4.91 -5.84
C TYR A 28 20.77 -5.14 -5.81
N ASN A 29 20.06 -4.57 -4.83
CA ASN A 29 18.60 -4.64 -4.78
C ASN A 29 17.96 -3.93 -5.98
N ILE A 30 18.51 -2.79 -6.40
CA ILE A 30 18.06 -2.07 -7.60
C ILE A 30 18.33 -2.91 -8.85
N ARG A 31 19.53 -3.49 -8.99
CA ARG A 31 19.86 -4.39 -10.10
C ARG A 31 18.89 -5.58 -10.19
N LYS A 32 18.61 -6.22 -9.05
CA LYS A 32 17.64 -7.33 -8.97
C LYS A 32 16.23 -6.90 -9.37
N ALA A 33 15.79 -5.70 -8.96
CA ALA A 33 14.49 -5.16 -9.36
C ALA A 33 14.43 -4.89 -10.88
N MET A 34 15.53 -4.40 -11.48
CA MET A 34 15.63 -4.20 -12.93
C MET A 34 15.50 -5.51 -13.71
N GLU A 35 16.13 -6.59 -13.23
CA GLU A 35 16.06 -7.91 -13.85
C GLU A 35 14.66 -8.56 -13.69
N GLY A 36 13.97 -8.28 -12.58
CA GLY A 36 12.65 -8.86 -12.26
C GLY A 36 11.44 -8.19 -12.91
N MET A 37 11.62 -7.18 -13.78
CA MET A 37 10.55 -6.28 -14.27
C MET A 37 9.74 -5.61 -13.15
N ASP A 38 10.30 -5.55 -11.94
CA ASP A 38 9.67 -4.86 -10.82
C ASP A 38 9.83 -3.35 -11.00
N PRO A 39 8.79 -2.55 -10.71
CA PRO A 39 8.93 -1.10 -10.73
C PRO A 39 9.98 -0.67 -9.70
N ILE A 40 10.97 0.11 -10.14
CA ILE A 40 12.01 0.74 -9.31
C ILE A 40 11.42 1.95 -8.56
N SER A 41 10.22 1.77 -8.01
CA SER A 41 9.54 2.72 -7.16
C SER A 41 9.57 2.18 -5.73
N ARG A 42 9.62 3.09 -4.77
CA ARG A 42 9.45 2.71 -3.37
C ARG A 42 8.08 2.04 -3.21
N LYS A 43 8.05 0.82 -2.67
CA LYS A 43 6.79 0.16 -2.29
C LYS A 43 6.01 1.08 -1.34
N PRO A 44 4.66 1.15 -1.47
CA PRO A 44 3.86 1.91 -0.52
C PRO A 44 4.19 1.45 0.90
N GLY A 45 4.21 2.39 1.84
CA GLY A 45 4.35 2.05 3.25
C GLY A 45 3.22 1.10 3.66
N THR A 46 3.46 0.30 4.71
CA THR A 46 2.50 -0.72 5.17
C THR A 46 1.15 -0.14 5.61
N GLY A 47 1.12 1.15 5.99
CA GLY A 47 -0.08 1.80 6.49
C GLY A 47 -0.66 1.09 7.73
N GLY A 48 -1.78 1.62 8.24
CA GLY A 48 -2.57 0.95 9.27
C GLY A 48 -3.71 0.16 8.63
N HIS A 49 -3.80 -1.15 8.90
CA HIS A 49 -4.98 -1.92 8.54
C HIS A 49 -6.12 -1.61 9.52
N ASN A 50 -7.21 -1.03 9.03
CA ASN A 50 -8.37 -0.74 9.86
C ASN A 50 -9.18 -2.02 10.12
N LYS A 51 -8.87 -2.72 11.22
CA LYS A 51 -9.53 -3.98 11.61
C LYS A 51 -11.06 -3.85 11.79
N LYS A 52 -11.57 -2.65 12.05
CA LYS A 52 -13.03 -2.39 12.18
C LYS A 52 -13.74 -2.24 10.84
N ARG A 53 -13.00 -2.16 9.73
CA ARG A 53 -13.50 -2.16 8.34
C ARG A 53 -12.87 -3.32 7.59
N SER A 54 -13.07 -4.53 8.10
CA SER A 54 -12.76 -5.73 7.34
C SER A 54 -13.63 -5.80 6.08
N GLY A 55 -13.20 -6.58 5.09
CA GLY A 55 -13.99 -6.83 3.87
C GLY A 55 -15.37 -7.37 4.20
N GLU A 56 -15.44 -8.40 5.06
CA GLU A 56 -16.68 -8.99 5.54
C GLU A 56 -17.65 -7.97 6.17
N PHE A 57 -17.12 -7.00 6.94
CA PHE A 57 -17.95 -5.95 7.51
C PHE A 57 -18.60 -5.07 6.43
N LEU A 58 -17.83 -4.72 5.40
CA LEU A 58 -18.30 -3.88 4.29
C LEU A 58 -19.33 -4.62 3.44
N ASP A 59 -19.09 -5.90 3.15
CA ASP A 59 -20.02 -6.73 2.37
C ASP A 59 -21.37 -6.84 3.08
N LEU A 60 -21.36 -7.20 4.36
CA LEU A 60 -22.56 -7.28 5.18
C LEU A 60 -23.25 -5.91 5.30
N LEU A 61 -22.50 -4.80 5.39
CA LEU A 61 -23.09 -3.46 5.49
C LEU A 61 -23.77 -3.08 4.17
N GLN A 62 -23.18 -3.45 3.04
CA GLN A 62 -23.75 -3.20 1.73
C GLN A 62 -25.04 -4.00 1.51
N GLU A 63 -25.14 -5.22 2.03
CA GLU A 63 -26.37 -6.02 2.03
C GLU A 63 -27.47 -5.38 2.88
N ASP A 64 -27.15 -4.89 4.09
CA ASP A 64 -28.11 -4.19 4.94
C ASP A 64 -28.68 -2.95 4.26
N ILE A 65 -27.83 -2.14 3.63
CA ILE A 65 -28.23 -0.92 2.91
C ILE A 65 -29.13 -1.26 1.72
N LYS A 66 -28.84 -2.35 0.99
CA LYS A 66 -29.69 -2.82 -0.11
C LYS A 66 -31.06 -3.28 0.39
N THR A 67 -31.11 -3.88 1.57
CA THR A 67 -32.34 -4.43 2.16
C THR A 67 -33.24 -3.33 2.73
N ASP A 68 -32.68 -2.36 3.43
CA ASP A 68 -33.39 -1.17 3.93
C ASP A 68 -32.54 0.10 3.75
N PRO A 69 -32.69 0.79 2.60
CA PRO A 69 -31.92 2.00 2.32
C PRO A 69 -32.37 3.21 3.15
N THR A 70 -33.51 3.12 3.85
CA THR A 70 -34.03 4.22 4.67
C THR A 70 -33.44 4.23 6.07
N LYS A 71 -32.76 3.13 6.45
CA LYS A 71 -32.16 2.97 7.77
C LYS A 71 -31.05 3.99 7.99
N SER A 72 -31.12 4.71 9.11
CA SER A 72 -30.11 5.73 9.41
C SER A 72 -28.74 5.10 9.69
N MET A 73 -27.69 5.76 9.23
CA MET A 73 -26.29 5.34 9.46
C MET A 73 -25.95 5.24 10.95
N ARG A 74 -26.54 6.10 11.81
CA ARG A 74 -26.38 6.02 13.27
C ARG A 74 -26.96 4.74 13.84
N LYS A 75 -28.14 4.31 13.35
CA LYS A 75 -28.78 3.07 13.79
C LYS A 75 -27.97 1.85 13.37
N MET A 76 -27.50 1.81 12.11
CA MET A 76 -26.61 0.74 11.62
C MET A 76 -25.29 0.68 12.39
N ALA A 77 -24.71 1.83 12.74
CA ALA A 77 -23.49 1.89 13.53
C ALA A 77 -23.68 1.34 14.96
N ALA A 78 -24.81 1.66 15.60
CA ALA A 78 -25.15 1.16 16.93
C ALA A 78 -25.33 -0.37 16.93
N GLU A 79 -26.06 -0.92 15.96
CA GLU A 79 -26.28 -2.36 15.83
C GLU A 79 -24.97 -3.13 15.63
N ARG A 80 -24.00 -2.53 14.94
CA ARG A 80 -22.69 -3.14 14.65
C ARG A 80 -21.59 -2.75 15.64
N ASN A 81 -21.92 -2.04 16.73
CA ASN A 81 -20.96 -1.57 17.74
C ASN A 81 -19.76 -0.79 17.15
N VAL A 82 -20.00 0.02 16.12
CA VAL A 82 -18.98 0.87 15.50
C VAL A 82 -19.34 2.35 15.63
N ALA A 83 -18.34 3.22 15.48
CA ALA A 83 -18.60 4.66 15.41
C ALA A 83 -19.38 4.98 14.12
N PRO A 84 -20.33 5.94 14.12
CA PRO A 84 -21.07 6.34 12.92
C PRO A 84 -20.17 6.74 11.74
N ILE A 85 -19.01 7.34 12.02
CA ILE A 85 -18.03 7.70 11.00
C ILE A 85 -17.46 6.49 10.25
N THR A 86 -17.42 5.31 10.88
CA THR A 86 -16.97 4.07 10.27
C THR A 86 -17.93 3.61 9.18
N VAL A 87 -19.24 3.81 9.40
CA VAL A 87 -20.31 3.49 8.44
C VAL A 87 -20.40 4.56 7.36
N ASN A 88 -20.30 5.85 7.71
CA ASN A 88 -20.39 6.95 6.73
C ASN A 88 -19.25 6.96 5.70
N ARG A 89 -18.08 6.45 6.08
CA ARG A 89 -16.93 6.36 5.19
C ARG A 89 -16.84 5.00 4.49
N ALA A 90 -17.73 4.06 4.84
CA ALA A 90 -17.78 2.69 4.32
C ALA A 90 -17.87 2.72 2.80
#